data_AF-A0A673Z8P3-F1
#
_entry.id   AF-A0A673Z8P3-F1
#
_cell.length_a   1.000
_cell.length_b   1.000
_cell.length_c   1.000
_cell.angle_alpha   90.00
_cell.angle_beta   90.00
_cell.angle_gamma   90.00
#
_symmetry.space_group_name_H-M   'P 1'
#
loop_
_entity.id
_entity.type
_entity.pdbx_description
1 polymer ?
#
loop_
_entity_poly.entity_id
_entity_poly.type
_entity_poly.pdbx_seq_one_letter_code
_entity_poly.pdbx_strand_id
1 'polypeptide(L)'
;MPSVPDLLLATLEMLNAEEFKRFLSHLAHCLLSIFPPIPWNQLENADTKVTVDKMVQSYGPEYAVKITVVILKMMKWFDLAEKLRNNYRLGNTARQNNLCIMRTLLPASNIWHRMS
;
A
#
# COMPACT_ATOMS: atom_id res chain seq x y z
N MET A 1 -5.24 2.18 13.10
CA MET A 1 -5.11 2.68 11.72
C MET A 1 -5.28 1.52 10.76
N PRO A 2 -5.96 1.71 9.62
CA PRO A 2 -6.18 0.63 8.65
C PRO A 2 -4.85 0.07 8.15
N SER A 3 -4.81 -1.23 7.91
CA SER A 3 -3.63 -1.85 7.31
C SER A 3 -3.49 -1.43 5.84
N VAL A 4 -2.33 -1.69 5.23
CA VAL A 4 -2.13 -1.41 3.81
C VAL A 4 -3.14 -2.19 2.92
N PRO A 5 -3.37 -3.50 3.14
CA PRO A 5 -4.43 -4.23 2.46
C PRO A 5 -5.80 -3.55 2.58
N ASP A 6 -6.19 -3.11 3.78
CA ASP A 6 -7.49 -2.47 4.00
C ASP A 6 -7.62 -1.15 3.23
N LEU A 7 -6.55 -0.35 3.21
CA LEU A 7 -6.51 0.92 2.46
C LEU A 7 -6.65 0.69 0.95
N LEU A 8 -5.94 -0.31 0.43
CA LEU A 8 -6.00 -0.67 -0.98
C LEU A 8 -7.38 -1.21 -1.35
N LEU A 9 -7.94 -2.11 -0.53
CA LEU A 9 -9.26 -2.69 -0.74
C LEU A 9 -10.33 -1.60 -0.80
N ALA A 10 -10.41 -0.75 0.23
CA ALA A 10 -11.39 0.32 0.29
C ALA A 10 -11.24 1.32 -0.87
N THR A 11 -10.03 1.50 -1.40
CA THR A 11 -9.79 2.38 -2.56
C THR A 11 -10.28 1.73 -3.85
N LEU A 12 -9.99 0.44 -4.06
CA LEU A 12 -10.36 -0.27 -5.28
C LEU A 12 -11.86 -0.60 -5.32
N GLU A 13 -12.52 -0.75 -4.17
CA GLU A 13 -14.00 -0.88 -4.08
C GLU A 13 -14.76 0.40 -4.47
N MET A 14 -14.10 1.56 -4.55
CA MET A 14 -14.70 2.78 -5.07
C MET A 14 -14.78 2.79 -6.61
N LEU A 15 -14.06 1.88 -7.28
CA LEU A 15 -14.12 1.72 -8.73
C LEU A 15 -15.31 0.84 -9.10
N ASN A 16 -16.02 1.19 -10.17
CA ASN A 16 -17.02 0.27 -10.72
C ASN A 16 -16.35 -0.91 -11.44
N ALA A 17 -17.14 -1.90 -11.85
CA ALA A 17 -16.63 -3.12 -12.48
C ALA A 17 -15.79 -2.86 -13.76
N GLU A 18 -16.18 -1.87 -14.57
CA GLU A 18 -15.45 -1.54 -15.79
C GLU A 18 -14.11 -0.87 -15.48
N GLU A 19 -14.10 0.08 -14.55
CA GLU A 19 -12.88 0.73 -14.06
C GLU A 19 -11.94 -0.25 -13.38
N PHE A 20 -12.47 -1.16 -12.57
CA PHE A 20 -11.67 -2.21 -11.95
C PHE A 20 -11.05 -3.13 -13.00
N LYS A 21 -11.79 -3.51 -14.05
CA LYS A 21 -11.23 -4.28 -15.17
C LYS A 21 -10.11 -3.52 -15.89
N ARG A 22 -10.26 -2.20 -16.08
CA ARG A 22 -9.19 -1.34 -16.63
C ARG A 22 -7.98 -1.27 -15.70
N PHE A 23 -8.20 -1.19 -14.39
CA PHE A 23 -7.14 -1.24 -13.38
C PHE A 23 -6.34 -2.54 -13.49
N LEU A 24 -7.01 -3.70 -13.55
CA LEU A 24 -6.36 -5.00 -13.73
C LEU A 24 -5.56 -5.06 -15.03
N SER A 25 -6.09 -4.47 -16.11
CA SER A 25 -5.39 -4.43 -17.40
C SER A 25 -4.10 -3.61 -17.28
N HIS A 26 -4.15 -2.44 -16.64
CA HIS A 26 -2.96 -1.67 -16.34
C HIS A 26 -1.99 -2.40 -15.41
N LEU A 27 -2.46 -3.22 -14.48
CA LEU A 27 -1.60 -4.01 -13.59
C LEU A 27 -0.87 -5.13 -14.34
N ALA A 28 -1.56 -5.79 -15.28
CA ALA A 28 -1.00 -6.84 -16.13
C ALA A 28 -0.04 -6.31 -17.21
N HIS A 29 -0.27 -5.09 -17.67
CA HIS A 29 0.53 -4.45 -18.72
C HIS A 29 1.45 -3.35 -18.17
N CYS A 30 1.54 -3.18 -16.86
CA CYS A 30 2.31 -2.08 -16.27
C CYS A 30 3.80 -2.27 -16.58
N LEU A 31 4.31 -1.48 -17.51
CA LEU A 31 5.73 -1.37 -17.85
C LEU A 31 6.47 -0.46 -16.87
N LEU A 32 6.10 -0.47 -15.58
CA LEU A 32 6.97 0.12 -14.57
C LEU A 32 8.24 -0.70 -14.60
N SER A 33 9.27 -0.22 -15.32
CA SER A 33 10.52 -0.91 -15.71
C SER A 33 11.25 -1.63 -14.57
N ILE A 34 10.84 -1.38 -13.33
CA ILE A 34 11.43 -1.84 -12.09
C ILE A 34 10.62 -2.99 -11.46
N PHE A 35 9.35 -3.19 -11.84
CA PHE A 35 8.47 -4.20 -11.24
C PHE A 35 7.93 -5.18 -12.28
N PRO A 36 8.01 -6.50 -12.03
CA PRO A 36 7.42 -7.48 -12.92
C PRO A 36 5.89 -7.35 -12.92
N PRO A 37 5.23 -7.40 -14.09
CA PRO A 37 3.77 -7.40 -14.15
C PRO A 37 3.18 -8.68 -13.55
N ILE A 38 1.99 -8.58 -12.95
CA ILE A 38 1.23 -9.76 -12.53
C ILE A 38 0.49 -10.31 -13.76
N PRO A 39 0.65 -11.60 -14.12
CA PRO A 39 0.02 -12.17 -15.31
C PRO A 39 -1.50 -11.98 -15.37
N TRP A 40 -2.05 -11.65 -16.55
CA TRP A 40 -3.49 -11.43 -16.74
C TRP A 40 -4.35 -12.63 -16.33
N ASN A 41 -3.88 -13.85 -16.59
CA ASN A 41 -4.58 -15.09 -16.22
C ASN A 41 -4.80 -15.23 -14.70
N GLN A 42 -4.00 -14.53 -13.88
CA GLN A 42 -4.15 -14.48 -12.44
C GLN A 42 -5.13 -13.38 -11.98
N LEU A 43 -5.51 -12.46 -12.86
CA LEU A 43 -6.28 -11.26 -12.56
C LEU A 43 -7.68 -11.27 -13.17
N GLU A 44 -7.87 -11.91 -14.32
CA GLU A 44 -9.11 -11.84 -15.12
C GLU A 44 -10.41 -12.15 -14.35
N ASN A 45 -10.34 -13.09 -13.40
CA ASN A 45 -11.46 -13.48 -12.54
C ASN A 45 -11.20 -13.18 -11.05
N ALA A 46 -10.17 -12.38 -10.75
CA ALA A 46 -9.85 -12.03 -9.38
C ALA A 46 -10.84 -10.97 -8.87
N ASP A 47 -11.41 -11.21 -7.71
CA ASP A 47 -12.12 -10.20 -6.95
C ASP A 47 -11.12 -9.19 -6.34
N THR A 48 -11.66 -8.10 -5.81
CA THR A 48 -10.86 -6.99 -5.29
C THR A 48 -9.91 -7.45 -4.18
N LYS A 49 -10.34 -8.36 -3.31
CA LYS A 49 -9.50 -8.86 -2.20
C LYS A 49 -8.33 -9.68 -2.71
N VAL A 50 -8.58 -10.65 -3.59
CA VAL A 50 -7.53 -11.47 -4.21
C VAL A 50 -6.52 -10.60 -4.95
N THR A 51 -6.99 -9.54 -5.63
CA THR A 51 -6.10 -8.58 -6.30
C THR A 51 -5.20 -7.85 -5.31
N VAL A 52 -5.77 -7.32 -4.22
CA VAL A 52 -4.99 -6.62 -3.17
C VAL A 52 -3.95 -7.54 -2.55
N ASP A 53 -4.33 -8.76 -2.20
CA ASP A 53 -3.42 -9.73 -1.60
C ASP A 53 -2.25 -10.05 -2.54
N LYS A 54 -2.53 -10.24 -3.84
CA LYS A 54 -1.49 -10.45 -4.85
C LYS A 54 -0.56 -9.26 -4.98
N MET A 55 -1.10 -8.04 -5.04
CA MET A 55 -0.27 -6.83 -5.12
C MET A 55 0.67 -6.71 -3.91
N VAL A 56 0.16 -6.97 -2.70
CA VAL A 56 0.97 -6.91 -1.48
C VAL A 56 1.99 -8.06 -1.44
N GLN A 57 1.64 -9.26 -1.90
CA GLN A 57 2.58 -10.39 -1.97
C GLN A 57 3.68 -10.18 -3.02
N SER A 58 3.33 -9.67 -4.21
CA SER A 58 4.29 -9.50 -5.31
C SER A 58 5.20 -8.29 -5.14
N TYR A 59 4.69 -7.19 -4.59
CA TYR A 59 5.41 -5.92 -4.53
C TYR A 59 5.78 -5.49 -3.11
N GLY A 60 5.17 -6.09 -2.08
CA GLY A 60 5.23 -5.59 -0.72
C GLY A 60 4.28 -4.41 -0.48
N PRO A 61 3.96 -4.10 0.78
CA PRO A 61 2.93 -3.13 1.14
C PRO A 61 3.23 -1.72 0.61
N GLU A 62 4.47 -1.26 0.71
CA GLU A 62 4.82 0.10 0.28
C GLU A 62 4.70 0.27 -1.24
N TYR A 63 5.24 -0.67 -2.02
CA TYR A 63 5.20 -0.58 -3.47
C TYR A 63 3.82 -0.89 -4.04
N ALA A 64 3.03 -1.75 -3.40
CA ALA A 64 1.62 -1.94 -3.75
C ALA A 64 0.86 -0.60 -3.74
N VAL A 65 1.04 0.21 -2.70
CA VAL A 65 0.42 1.56 -2.63
C VAL A 65 0.94 2.47 -3.75
N LYS A 66 2.25 2.51 -3.99
CA LYS A 66 2.84 3.35 -5.05
C LYS A 66 2.31 2.98 -6.44
N ILE A 67 2.24 1.69 -6.75
CA ILE A 67 1.73 1.17 -8.02
C ILE A 67 0.26 1.54 -8.19
N THR A 68 -0.57 1.31 -7.17
CA THR A 68 -2.00 1.69 -7.20
C THR A 68 -2.19 3.18 -7.47
N VAL A 69 -1.42 4.04 -6.79
CA VAL A 69 -1.48 5.50 -7.02
C VAL A 69 -1.11 5.86 -8.47
N VAL A 70 -0.09 5.23 -9.04
CA VAL A 70 0.32 5.49 -10.44
C VAL A 70 -0.77 5.06 -11.41
N ILE A 71 -1.32 3.86 -11.26
CA ILE A 71 -2.36 3.33 -12.16
C ILE A 71 -3.63 4.19 -12.07
N LEU A 72 -4.08 4.56 -10.87
CA LEU A 72 -5.24 5.44 -10.71
C LEU A 72 -5.03 6.79 -11.42
N LYS A 73 -3.83 7.36 -11.36
CA LYS A 73 -3.51 8.59 -12.11
C LYS A 73 -3.53 8.38 -13.62
N MET A 74 -3.05 7.25 -14.13
CA MET A 74 -3.15 6.90 -15.56
C MET A 74 -4.61 6.78 -16.01
N MET A 75 -5.48 6.28 -15.14
CA MET A 75 -6.92 6.17 -15.37
C MET A 75 -7.68 7.49 -15.14
N LYS A 76 -7.00 8.59 -14.82
CA LYS A 76 -7.57 9.91 -14.48
C LYS A 76 -8.37 9.96 -13.17
N TRP A 77 -8.15 9.01 -12.26
CA TRP A 77 -8.71 8.98 -10.90
C TRP A 77 -7.83 9.75 -9.90
N PHE A 78 -7.57 11.03 -10.19
CA PHE A 78 -6.61 11.84 -9.44
C PHE A 78 -7.00 12.00 -7.96
N ASP A 79 -8.26 12.33 -7.67
CA ASP A 79 -8.72 12.56 -6.30
C ASP A 79 -8.62 11.29 -5.44
N LEU A 80 -8.97 10.14 -6.04
CA LEU A 80 -8.89 8.85 -5.36
C LEU A 80 -7.43 8.46 -5.09
N ALA A 81 -6.53 8.69 -6.06
CA ALA A 81 -5.10 8.45 -5.90
C ALA A 81 -4.49 9.33 -4.79
N GLU A 82 -4.88 10.59 -4.71
CA GLU A 82 -4.42 11.54 -3.69
C GLU A 82 -4.95 11.19 -2.30
N LYS A 83 -6.23 10.79 -2.19
CA LYS A 83 -6.79 10.28 -0.93
C LYS A 83 -6.03 9.05 -0.42
N LEU A 84 -5.78 8.07 -1.29
CA LEU A 84 -4.99 6.88 -0.92
C LEU A 84 -3.59 7.27 -0.42
N ARG A 85 -2.90 8.13 -1.16
CA ARG A 85 -1.55 8.62 -0.80
C ARG A 85 -1.54 9.30 0.56
N ASN A 86 -2.51 10.18 0.82
CA ASN A 86 -2.59 10.93 2.07
C ASN A 86 -2.92 10.01 3.24
N ASN A 87 -3.87 9.08 3.08
CA ASN A 87 -4.24 8.10 4.11
C ASN A 87 -3.06 7.20 4.48
N TYR A 88 -2.28 6.75 3.49
CA TYR A 88 -1.06 5.98 3.74
C TYR A 88 0.01 6.79 4.50
N ARG A 89 0.23 8.06 4.14
CA ARG A 89 1.19 8.95 4.82
C ARG A 89 0.77 9.25 6.25
N LEU A 90 -0.48 9.64 6.49
CA LEU A 90 -1.01 9.87 7.83
C LEU A 90 -0.93 8.60 8.70
N GLY A 91 -1.19 7.45 8.06
CA GLY A 91 -0.94 6.10 8.58
C GLY A 91 0.46 5.92 9.17
N ASN A 92 1.47 6.43 8.45
CA ASN A 92 2.87 6.28 8.79
C ASN A 92 3.35 7.33 9.80
N THR A 93 2.88 8.57 9.70
CA THR A 93 3.25 9.66 10.63
C THR A 93 2.78 9.36 12.05
N ALA A 94 1.58 8.81 12.24
CA ALA A 94 1.12 8.41 13.58
C ALA A 94 1.98 7.28 14.18
N ARG A 95 2.47 6.35 13.35
CA ARG A 95 3.40 5.28 13.78
C ARG A 95 4.78 5.83 14.15
N GLN A 96 5.30 6.78 13.37
CA GLN A 96 6.60 7.42 13.63
C GLN A 96 6.56 8.35 14.84
N ASN A 97 5.46 9.07 15.06
CA ASN A 97 5.27 9.86 16.26
C ASN A 97 5.24 8.95 17.51
N ASN A 98 4.53 7.83 17.48
CA ASN A 98 4.55 6.87 18.59
C ASN A 98 5.94 6.25 18.84
N LEU A 99 6.71 5.93 17.79
CA LEU A 99 8.10 5.46 17.92
C LEU A 99 9.03 6.52 18.53
N CYS A 100 8.85 7.80 18.16
CA CYS A 100 9.64 8.90 18.69
C CYS A 100 9.35 9.15 20.18
N ILE A 101 8.07 9.10 20.59
CA ILE A 101 7.64 9.29 21.98
C ILE A 101 8.08 8.12 22.87
N MET A 102 8.05 6.88 22.36
CA MET A 102 8.54 5.70 23.10
C MET A 102 10.07 5.71 23.31
N ARG A 103 10.82 6.39 22.44
CA ARG A 103 12.28 6.50 22.54
C ARG A 103 12.73 7.63 23.49
N THR A 104 11.88 8.64 23.71
CA THR A 104 12.12 9.71 24.69
C THR A 104 11.59 9.39 26.09
N LEU A 105 10.77 8.34 26.24
CA LEU A 105 10.25 7.86 27.54
C LEU A 105 11.08 6.74 28.18
N LEU A 106 12.17 6.27 27.55
CA LEU A 106 13.15 5.44 28.25
C LEU A 106 14.08 6.36 29.05
N PRO A 107 14.07 6.35 30.41
CA PRO A 107 15.02 7.13 31.17
C PRO A 107 16.44 6.64 30.86
N ALA A 108 17.32 7.58 30.51
CA ALA A 108 18.76 7.36 30.46
C ALA A 108 19.29 7.18 31.89
N SER A 109 19.04 6.03 32.49
CA SER A 109 19.63 5.66 33.79
C SER A 109 19.53 4.15 34.00
N ASN A 110 20.56 3.43 33.53
CA ASN A 110 21.37 2.52 34.36
C ASN A 110 22.13 1.53 33.45
N ILE A 111 23.27 1.99 32.94
CA ILE A 111 24.47 1.15 32.88
C ILE A 111 25.12 1.22 34.28
N TRP A 112 25.82 0.15 34.69
CA TRP A 112 26.39 -0.21 36.01
C TRP A 112 25.42 -1.04 36.87
N HIS A 113 25.57 -2.35 37.11
CA HIS A 113 26.67 -3.31 37.03
C HIS A 113 26.09 -4.73 36.86
N ARG A 114 26.87 -5.64 36.27
CA ARG A 114 27.14 -7.03 36.72
C ARG A 114 27.36 -7.98 35.53
N MET A 115 28.52 -7.85 34.89
CA MET A 115 29.30 -9.04 34.52
C MET A 115 30.18 -9.40 35.72
N SER A 116 30.44 -10.70 35.86
CA SER A 116 31.19 -11.43 36.89
C SER A 116 32.39 -10.73 37.51
#